data_AF-A0A1G8V1U6-F1
#
_entry.id   AF-A0A1G8V1U6-F1
#
_cell.length_a   1.000
_cell.length_b   1.000
_cell.length_c   1.000
_cell.angle_alpha   90.00
_cell.angle_beta   90.00
_cell.angle_gamma   90.00
#
_symmetry.space_group_name_H-M   'P 1'
#
loop_
_entity.id
_entity.type
_entity.pdbx_description
1 polymer ?
#
loop_
_entity_poly.entity_id
_entity_poly.type
_entity_poly.pdbx_seq_one_letter_code
_entity_poly.pdbx_strand_id
1 'polypeptide(L)'
;MRFSRLVVPLLSMWLFGNLYEQVVWNPQLLADPRPGSLVGVFAAGSPIYYYLPWGPLAVVLAVATRAPWPALGCLAASVAMKVLLITQVNPVFRDPSVSRDVVHDHAVLWAFGNGVVIIAVAAAILLIQRARLQVRSGT
;
A
#
# COMPACT_ATOMS: atom_id res chain seq x y z
N MET A 1 -17.14 20.00 -5.85
CA MET A 1 -16.29 19.26 -6.82
C MET A 1 -16.62 17.77 -6.79
N ARG A 2 -16.99 17.16 -7.92
CA ARG A 2 -17.33 15.73 -8.01
C ARG A 2 -16.15 14.79 -7.74
N PHE A 3 -14.93 15.25 -8.01
CA PHE A 3 -13.70 14.46 -7.89
C PHE A 3 -13.30 14.09 -6.45
N SER A 4 -13.65 14.90 -5.45
CA SER A 4 -13.36 14.54 -4.05
C SER A 4 -13.99 13.21 -3.67
N ARG A 5 -15.16 12.86 -4.25
CA ARG A 5 -15.83 11.57 -3.99
C ARG A 5 -14.99 10.36 -4.42
N LEU A 6 -14.07 10.51 -5.37
CA LEU A 6 -13.23 9.42 -5.89
C LEU A 6 -12.04 9.09 -4.99
N VAL A 7 -11.64 10.00 -4.08
CA VAL A 7 -10.48 9.75 -3.19
C VAL A 7 -10.65 8.47 -2.38
N VAL A 8 -11.82 8.26 -1.77
CA VAL A 8 -12.07 7.08 -0.91
C VAL A 8 -12.07 5.77 -1.73
N PRO A 9 -12.78 5.65 -2.86
CA PRO A 9 -12.68 4.48 -3.74
C PRO A 9 -11.25 4.16 -4.16
N LEU A 10 -10.45 5.16 -4.56
CA LEU A 10 -9.07 4.94 -4.99
C LEU A 10 -8.17 4.49 -3.83
N LEU A 11 -8.31 5.10 -2.64
CA LEU A 11 -7.63 4.63 -1.43
C LEU A 11 -8.08 3.23 -1.04
N SER A 12 -9.33 2.86 -1.29
CA SER A 12 -9.85 1.51 -1.00
C SER A 12 -9.25 0.47 -1.95
N MET A 13 -9.07 0.80 -3.23
CA MET A 13 -8.36 -0.07 -4.18
C MET A 13 -6.89 -0.26 -3.77
N TRP A 14 -6.24 0.81 -3.32
CA TRP A 14 -4.88 0.71 -2.80
C TRP A 14 -4.82 -0.14 -1.52
N LEU A 15 -5.73 0.09 -0.56
CA LEU A 15 -5.84 -0.69 0.67
C LEU A 15 -6.05 -2.18 0.37
N PHE A 16 -6.95 -2.51 -0.57
CA PHE A 16 -7.21 -3.88 -0.97
C PHE A 16 -5.97 -4.57 -1.54
N GLY A 17 -5.20 -3.88 -2.38
CA GLY A 17 -3.92 -4.41 -2.88
C GLY A 17 -2.94 -4.75 -1.75
N ASN A 18 -2.81 -3.88 -0.75
CA ASN A 18 -1.96 -4.13 0.41
C ASN A 18 -2.49 -5.30 1.26
N LEU A 19 -3.81 -5.42 1.43
CA LEU A 19 -4.41 -6.55 2.14
C LEU A 19 -4.16 -7.85 1.40
N TYR A 20 -4.32 -7.89 0.08
CA TYR A 20 -4.01 -9.06 -0.74
C TYR A 20 -2.54 -9.47 -0.56
N GLU A 21 -1.62 -8.50 -0.62
CA GLU A 21 -0.20 -8.77 -0.35
C GLU A 21 0.00 -9.38 1.05
N GLN A 22 -0.69 -8.86 2.06
CA GLN A 22 -0.57 -9.31 3.44
C GLN A 22 -1.12 -10.71 3.69
N VAL A 23 -2.25 -11.06 3.08
CA VAL A 23 -3.03 -12.26 3.43
C VAL A 23 -2.89 -13.40 2.44
N VAL A 24 -2.51 -13.11 1.19
CA VAL A 24 -2.35 -14.14 0.15
C VAL A 24 -0.88 -14.34 -0.19
N TRP A 25 -0.23 -13.27 -0.61
CA TRP A 25 1.12 -13.37 -1.17
C TRP A 25 2.21 -13.56 -0.11
N ASN A 26 2.17 -12.79 0.98
CA ASN A 26 3.19 -12.87 2.01
C ASN A 26 3.19 -14.22 2.77
N PRO A 27 2.04 -14.82 3.12
CA PRO A 27 2.01 -16.16 3.71
C PRO A 27 2.58 -17.23 2.78
N GLN A 28 2.31 -17.14 1.48
CA GLN A 28 2.91 -18.04 0.50
C GLN A 28 4.44 -17.91 0.46
N LEU A 29 4.96 -16.68 0.49
CA LEU A 29 6.40 -16.42 0.50
C LEU A 29 7.08 -16.87 1.80
N LEU A 30 6.40 -16.73 2.94
CA LEU A 30 6.89 -17.22 4.23
C LEU A 30 6.87 -18.75 4.32
N ALA A 31 5.87 -19.41 3.73
CA ALA A 31 5.77 -20.86 3.72
C ALA A 31 6.81 -21.51 2.80
N ASP A 32 7.21 -20.85 1.73
CA ASP A 32 8.18 -21.35 0.74
C ASP A 32 9.07 -20.20 0.21
N PRO A 33 10.09 -19.76 0.98
CA PRO A 33 10.91 -18.61 0.66
C PRO A 33 11.94 -18.94 -0.43
N ARG A 34 11.48 -19.06 -1.68
CA ARG A 34 12.32 -19.38 -2.85
C ARG A 34 12.98 -18.13 -3.44
N PRO A 35 14.33 -18.03 -3.45
CA PRO A 35 15.05 -16.96 -4.14
C PRO A 35 14.71 -16.93 -5.63
N GLY A 36 14.61 -15.74 -6.20
CA GLY A 36 14.29 -15.53 -7.62
C GLY A 36 12.90 -16.01 -8.08
N SER A 37 12.01 -16.39 -7.17
CA SER A 37 10.69 -16.96 -7.52
C SER A 37 9.67 -15.93 -8.00
N LEU A 38 9.91 -14.65 -7.72
CA LEU A 38 8.98 -13.60 -8.11
C LEU A 38 9.23 -13.09 -9.53
N VAL A 39 8.13 -12.92 -10.26
CA VAL A 39 8.10 -12.21 -11.54
C VAL A 39 8.51 -10.73 -11.36
N GLY A 40 8.92 -10.10 -12.46
CA GLY A 40 9.28 -8.68 -12.48
C GLY A 40 8.22 -7.78 -11.83
N VAL A 41 8.64 -6.70 -11.18
CA VAL A 41 7.75 -5.79 -10.40
C VAL A 41 6.53 -5.31 -11.20
N PHE A 42 6.69 -5.12 -12.51
CA PHE A 42 5.64 -4.69 -13.44
C PHE A 42 5.18 -5.79 -14.42
N ALA A 43 5.47 -7.05 -14.14
CA ALA A 43 4.97 -8.17 -14.92
C ALA A 43 3.56 -8.57 -14.45
N ALA A 44 2.76 -9.12 -15.37
CA ALA A 44 1.49 -9.76 -15.02
C ALA A 44 1.73 -10.86 -13.97
N GLY A 45 0.93 -10.86 -12.91
CA GLY A 45 1.13 -11.69 -11.72
C GLY A 45 1.79 -10.98 -10.54
N SER A 46 2.37 -9.79 -10.72
CA SER A 46 2.81 -8.92 -9.63
C SER A 46 1.63 -8.13 -9.06
N PRO A 47 1.33 -8.18 -7.74
CA PRO A 47 0.30 -7.33 -7.13
C PRO A 47 0.54 -5.83 -7.38
N ILE A 48 1.81 -5.43 -7.46
CA ILE A 48 2.22 -4.05 -7.74
C ILE A 48 1.74 -3.61 -9.13
N TYR A 49 1.73 -4.50 -10.13
CA TYR A 49 1.22 -4.19 -11.46
C TYR A 49 -0.25 -3.74 -11.43
N TYR A 50 -1.09 -4.39 -10.62
CA TYR A 50 -2.53 -4.12 -10.57
C TYR A 50 -2.91 -3.00 -9.61
N TYR A 51 -2.15 -2.84 -8.51
CA TYR A 51 -2.59 -1.98 -7.40
C TYR A 51 -1.74 -0.73 -7.18
N LEU A 52 -0.49 -0.69 -7.66
CA LEU A 52 0.39 0.47 -7.51
C LEU A 52 -0.19 1.76 -8.11
N PRO A 53 -0.82 1.78 -9.31
CA PRO A 53 -1.30 3.03 -9.91
C PRO A 53 -2.34 3.78 -9.06
N TRP A 54 -3.13 3.06 -8.26
CA TRP A 54 -4.20 3.66 -7.47
C TRP A 54 -3.69 4.47 -6.28
N GLY A 55 -2.57 4.08 -5.67
CA GLY A 55 -1.98 4.78 -4.52
C GLY A 55 -1.58 6.23 -4.85
N PRO A 56 -0.64 6.45 -5.79
CA PRO A 56 -0.24 7.79 -6.22
C PRO A 56 -1.41 8.63 -6.72
N LEU A 57 -2.32 8.04 -7.51
CA LEU A 57 -3.51 8.74 -8.00
C LEU A 57 -4.41 9.21 -6.84
N ALA A 58 -4.63 8.35 -5.85
CA ALA A 58 -5.41 8.69 -4.66
C ALA A 58 -4.76 9.80 -3.84
N VAL A 59 -3.43 9.75 -3.65
CA VAL A 59 -2.66 10.76 -2.91
C VAL A 59 -2.72 12.12 -3.60
N VAL A 60 -2.45 12.17 -4.91
CA VAL A 60 -2.54 13.41 -5.71
C VAL A 60 -3.95 14.00 -5.58
N LEU A 61 -4.97 13.17 -5.70
CA LEU A 61 -6.34 13.65 -5.61
C LEU A 61 -6.72 14.10 -4.19
N ALA A 62 -6.23 13.43 -3.15
CA ALA A 62 -6.44 13.84 -1.76
C ALA A 62 -5.81 15.22 -1.49
N VAL A 63 -4.60 15.46 -1.99
CA VAL A 63 -3.93 16.78 -1.91
C VAL A 63 -4.69 17.84 -2.69
N ALA A 64 -5.01 17.57 -3.96
CA ALA A 64 -5.71 18.51 -4.83
C ALA A 64 -7.11 18.89 -4.31
N THR A 65 -7.77 17.96 -3.61
CA THR A 65 -9.09 18.18 -3.00
C THR A 65 -9.04 18.63 -1.54
N ARG A 66 -7.84 18.94 -1.03
CA ARG A 66 -7.59 19.45 0.34
C ARG A 66 -8.17 18.53 1.41
N ALA A 67 -7.83 17.25 1.35
CA ALA A 67 -8.14 16.31 2.41
C ALA A 67 -7.61 16.82 3.77
N PRO A 68 -8.21 16.40 4.90
CA PRO A 68 -7.79 16.84 6.23
C PRO A 68 -6.29 16.57 6.47
N TRP A 69 -5.59 17.51 7.10
CA TRP A 69 -4.15 17.38 7.40
C TRP A 69 -3.76 16.06 8.08
N PRO A 70 -4.50 15.54 9.08
CA PRO A 70 -4.18 14.24 9.67
C PRO A 70 -4.25 13.09 8.65
N ALA A 71 -5.21 13.13 7.71
CA ALA A 71 -5.31 12.14 6.65
C ALA A 71 -4.12 12.24 5.68
N LEU A 72 -3.71 13.46 5.31
CA LEU A 72 -2.52 13.68 4.49
C LEU A 72 -1.25 13.16 5.18
N GLY A 73 -1.13 13.32 6.51
CA GLY A 73 -0.04 12.75 7.30
C GLY A 73 -0.01 11.22 7.22
N CYS A 74 -1.15 10.55 7.37
CA CYS A 74 -1.25 9.09 7.19
C CYS A 74 -0.86 8.66 5.77
N LEU A 75 -1.30 9.39 4.74
CA LEU A 75 -0.94 9.10 3.35
C LEU A 75 0.56 9.28 3.10
N ALA A 76 1.17 10.33 3.66
CA ALA A 76 2.61 10.55 3.55
C ALA A 76 3.41 9.41 4.19
N ALA A 77 3.03 8.97 5.39
CA ALA A 77 3.64 7.82 6.05
C ALA A 77 3.50 6.53 5.23
N SER A 78 2.31 6.30 4.66
CA SER A 78 2.02 5.14 3.79
C SER A 78 2.92 5.14 2.54
N VAL A 79 3.05 6.29 1.88
CA VAL A 79 3.90 6.45 0.69
C VAL A 79 5.37 6.23 1.05
N ALA A 80 5.87 6.87 2.11
CA ALA A 80 7.25 6.71 2.54
C ALA A 80 7.58 5.23 2.85
N MET A 81 6.71 4.55 3.60
CA MET A 81 6.86 3.13 3.89
C MET A 81 6.85 2.28 2.62
N LYS A 82 5.92 2.51 1.68
CA LYS A 82 5.92 1.76 0.41
C LYS A 82 7.16 2.01 -0.44
N VAL A 83 7.68 3.24 -0.48
CA VAL A 83 8.94 3.53 -1.17
C VAL A 83 10.08 2.71 -0.56
N LEU A 84 10.19 2.66 0.77
CA LEU A 84 11.21 1.85 1.44
C LEU A 84 11.05 0.35 1.12
N LEU A 85 9.84 -0.19 1.25
CA LEU A 85 9.58 -1.60 0.95
C LEU A 85 9.88 -1.96 -0.51
N ILE A 86 9.43 -1.14 -1.46
CA ILE A 86 9.60 -1.40 -2.89
C ILE A 86 11.06 -1.29 -3.30
N THR A 87 11.81 -0.33 -2.76
CA THR A 87 13.20 -0.07 -3.17
C THR A 87 14.23 -0.90 -2.42
N GLN A 88 13.98 -1.25 -1.15
CA GLN A 88 14.95 -1.92 -0.30
C GLN A 88 14.63 -3.40 -0.05
N VAL A 89 13.34 -3.77 0.01
CA VAL A 89 12.93 -5.15 0.38
C VAL A 89 12.57 -5.98 -0.83
N ASN A 90 11.79 -5.41 -1.74
CA ASN A 90 11.27 -6.10 -2.92
C ASN A 90 12.35 -6.71 -3.84
N PRO A 91 13.52 -6.06 -4.08
CA PRO A 91 14.54 -6.64 -4.95
C PRO A 91 15.06 -8.00 -4.47
N VAL A 92 15.15 -8.21 -3.15
CA VAL A 92 15.65 -9.45 -2.55
C VAL A 92 14.84 -10.66 -2.99
N PHE A 93 13.53 -10.52 -3.11
CA PHE A 93 12.65 -11.61 -3.52
C PHE A 93 12.84 -12.05 -4.99
N ARG A 94 13.53 -11.24 -5.80
CA ARG A 94 13.84 -11.51 -7.22
C ARG A 94 15.28 -11.91 -7.45
N ASP A 95 16.13 -11.79 -6.44
CA ASP A 95 17.53 -12.17 -6.55
C ASP A 95 17.67 -13.69 -6.39
N PRO A 96 18.16 -14.43 -7.39
CA PRO A 96 18.40 -15.86 -7.25
C PRO A 96 19.67 -16.18 -6.44
N SER A 97 20.53 -15.19 -6.17
CA SER A 97 21.81 -15.38 -5.48
C SER A 97 21.70 -15.32 -3.96
N VAL A 98 20.58 -14.81 -3.42
CA VAL A 98 20.36 -14.74 -1.96
C VAL A 98 19.93 -16.10 -1.40
N SER A 99 20.14 -16.28 -0.09
CA SER A 99 19.68 -17.48 0.62
C SER A 99 18.18 -17.44 0.91
N ARG A 100 17.60 -18.62 1.20
CA ARG A 100 16.21 -18.74 1.64
C ARG A 100 15.92 -17.97 2.93
N ASP A 101 16.88 -17.97 3.86
CA ASP A 101 16.75 -17.26 5.14
C ASP A 101 16.66 -15.75 4.92
N VAL A 102 17.48 -15.21 4.00
CA VAL A 102 17.42 -13.79 3.62
C VAL A 102 16.06 -13.44 3.01
N VAL A 103 15.52 -14.29 2.13
CA VAL A 103 14.16 -14.11 1.57
C VAL A 103 13.10 -14.13 2.67
N HIS A 104 13.17 -15.08 3.59
CA HIS A 104 12.24 -15.21 4.71
C HIS A 104 12.25 -13.96 5.60
N ASP A 105 13.42 -13.50 6.03
CA ASP A 105 13.56 -12.34 6.91
C ASP A 105 13.05 -11.06 6.24
N HIS A 106 13.30 -10.92 4.94
CA HIS A 106 12.75 -9.80 4.16
C HIS A 106 11.23 -9.92 3.98
N ALA A 107 10.66 -11.12 3.90
CA ALA A 107 9.21 -11.33 3.87
C ALA A 107 8.56 -10.96 5.22
N VAL A 108 9.24 -11.23 6.34
CA VAL A 108 8.82 -10.74 7.67
C VAL A 108 8.85 -9.21 7.71
N LEU A 109 9.95 -8.59 7.26
CA LEU A 109 10.07 -7.14 7.20
C LEU A 109 8.99 -6.51 6.30
N TRP A 110 8.72 -7.12 5.15
CA TRP A 110 7.64 -6.72 4.27
C TRP A 110 6.29 -6.75 4.98
N ALA A 111 5.97 -7.84 5.69
CA ALA A 111 4.72 -7.97 6.43
C ALA A 111 4.51 -6.84 7.45
N PHE A 112 5.54 -6.51 8.22
CA PHE A 112 5.44 -5.43 9.22
C PHE A 112 5.28 -4.06 8.56
N GLY A 113 6.11 -3.74 7.56
CA GLY A 113 6.00 -2.47 6.85
C GLY A 113 4.66 -2.33 6.12
N ASN A 114 4.19 -3.40 5.49
CA ASN A 114 2.91 -3.42 4.78
C ASN A 114 1.73 -3.30 5.75
N GLY A 115 1.83 -3.88 6.95
CA GLY A 115 0.89 -3.65 8.05
C GLY A 115 0.76 -2.18 8.44
N VAL A 116 1.88 -1.45 8.53
CA VAL A 116 1.88 0.01 8.77
C VAL A 116 1.14 0.76 7.65
N VAL A 117 1.37 0.39 6.39
CA VAL A 117 0.69 0.99 5.22
C VAL A 117 -0.82 0.75 5.31
N ILE A 118 -1.25 -0.49 5.60
CA ILE A 118 -2.67 -0.86 5.74
C ILE A 118 -3.35 0.02 6.79
N ILE A 119 -2.76 0.12 7.99
CA ILE A 119 -3.31 0.90 9.10
C ILE A 119 -3.40 2.38 8.73
N ALA A 120 -2.34 2.94 8.16
CA ALA A 120 -2.28 4.35 7.80
C ALA A 120 -3.28 4.70 6.67
N VAL A 121 -3.39 3.89 5.62
CA VAL A 121 -4.37 4.11 4.54
C VAL A 121 -5.81 3.98 5.08
N ALA A 122 -6.09 2.99 5.94
CA ALA A 122 -7.39 2.84 6.57
C ALA A 122 -7.75 4.05 7.45
N ALA A 123 -6.80 4.54 8.25
CA ALA A 123 -6.98 5.75 9.05
C ALA A 123 -7.26 6.99 8.18
N ALA A 124 -6.53 7.16 7.06
CA ALA A 124 -6.77 8.24 6.12
C ALA A 124 -8.20 8.20 5.54
N ILE A 125 -8.69 7.02 5.16
CA ILE A 125 -10.06 6.83 4.67
C ILE A 125 -11.07 7.28 5.75
N LEU A 126 -10.91 6.82 6.99
CA LEU A 126 -11.81 7.17 8.09
C LEU A 126 -11.83 8.67 8.36
N LEU A 127 -10.66 9.32 8.40
CA LEU A 127 -10.53 10.75 8.63
C LEU A 127 -11.18 11.58 7.51
N ILE A 128 -10.99 11.17 6.25
CA ILE A 128 -11.62 11.82 5.09
C ILE A 128 -13.15 11.67 5.14
N GLN A 129 -13.65 10.48 5.49
CA GLN A 129 -15.09 10.23 5.60
C GLN A 129 -15.72 11.02 6.75
N ARG A 130 -15.06 11.06 7.92
CA ARG A 130 -15.50 11.85 9.06
C ARG A 130 -15.61 13.33 8.73
N ALA A 131 -14.60 13.90 8.06
CA ALA A 131 -14.64 15.30 7.64
C ALA A 131 -15.81 15.60 6.67
N ARG A 132 -16.12 14.67 5.75
CA ARG A 132 -17.27 14.81 4.84
C ARG A 132 -18.60 14.79 5.59
N LEU A 133 -18.74 13.95 6.62
CA LEU A 133 -19.96 13.88 7.42
C LEU A 133 -20.16 15.18 8.21
N GLN A 134 -19.11 15.72 8.82
CA GLN A 134 -19.17 16.99 9.55
C GLN A 134 -19.60 18.16 8.67
N VAL A 135 -19.09 18.23 7.43
CA VAL A 135 -19.52 19.25 6.46
C VAL A 135 -20.99 19.09 6.08
N ARG A 136 -21.52 17.86 6.04
CA ARG A 136 -22.94 17.59 5.72
C ARG A 136 -23.90 17.87 6.87
N SER A 137 -23.46 17.72 8.12
CA SER A 137 -24.30 17.98 9.30
C SER A 137 -24.34 19.45 9.71
N GLY A 138 -23.41 20.27 9.22
CA GLY A 138 -23.34 21.71 9.47
C GLY A 138 -24.00 22.58 8.40
N THR A 139 -24.69 21.95 7.44
CA THR A 139 -25.55 22.58 6.41
C THR A 139 -26.99 22.15 6.64
#